data_AF-A0A4Z0L5U7-F1
#
_entry.id   AF-A0A4Z0L5U7-F1
#
_cell.length_a   1.000
_cell.length_b   1.000
_cell.length_c   1.000
_cell.angle_alpha   90.00
_cell.angle_beta   90.00
_cell.angle_gamma   90.00
#
_symmetry.space_group_name_H-M   'P 1'
#
loop_
_entity.id
_entity.type
_entity.pdbx_description
1 polymer ?
#
loop_
_entity_poly.entity_id
_entity_poly.type
_entity_poly.pdbx_seq_one_letter_code
_entity_poly.pdbx_strand_id
1 'polypeptide(L)'
;IAGEMQKNGGLMTKEDLASYKAVERTPISGDYRGYQVFSMPPPSSGGIHIVQILNILENFDMKKYGFGSADAMQIMAEAEKYAYADRSEYLGDPDFVKVPWQA
;
A
#
# COMPACT_ATOMS: atom_id res chain seq x y z
N ILE A 1 15.09 20.43 16.52
CA ILE A 1 13.82 20.00 15.91
C ILE A 1 12.70 20.99 16.25
N ALA A 2 12.08 20.96 17.44
CA ALA A 2 10.98 21.88 17.79
C ALA A 2 11.32 23.38 17.61
N GLY A 3 12.53 23.81 18.01
CA GLY A 3 12.97 25.19 17.81
C GLY A 3 13.10 25.60 16.34
N GLU A 4 13.53 24.69 15.46
CA GLU A 4 13.62 24.97 14.02
C GLU A 4 12.24 24.98 13.37
N MET A 5 11.34 24.08 13.82
CA MET A 5 9.95 24.09 13.40
C MET A 5 9.28 25.42 13.75
N GLN A 6 9.35 25.85 15.01
CA GLN A 6 8.79 27.13 15.45
C GLN A 6 9.35 28.32 14.65
N LYS A 7 10.68 28.36 14.45
CA LYS A 7 11.33 29.43 13.70
C LYS A 7 10.81 29.58 12.27
N ASN A 8 10.38 28.47 11.65
CA ASN A 8 9.89 28.44 10.27
C ASN A 8 8.36 28.26 10.17
N GLY A 9 7.61 28.48 11.26
CA GLY A 9 6.14 28.38 11.28
C GLY A 9 5.57 26.95 11.30
N GLY A 10 6.41 25.94 11.55
CA GLY A 10 6.00 24.57 11.79
C GLY A 10 5.36 24.36 13.17
N LEU A 11 4.50 23.35 13.29
CA LEU A 11 3.63 23.12 14.46
C LEU A 11 4.21 22.12 15.47
N MET A 12 5.32 21.46 15.16
CA MET A 12 5.87 20.37 15.99
C MET A 12 6.56 20.90 17.25
N THR A 13 6.15 20.35 18.39
CA THR A 13 6.59 20.68 19.74
C THR A 13 7.55 19.63 20.32
N LYS A 14 8.05 19.83 21.54
CA LYS A 14 8.83 18.79 22.24
C LYS A 14 7.93 17.67 22.74
N GLU A 15 6.68 18.01 23.05
CA GLU A 15 5.65 17.12 23.54
C GLU A 15 5.24 16.12 22.44
N ASP A 16 5.15 16.56 21.18
CA ASP A 16 4.92 15.66 20.02
C ASP A 16 6.02 14.61 19.88
N LEU A 17 7.28 15.01 20.09
CA LEU A 17 8.43 14.08 20.03
C LEU A 17 8.42 13.09 21.20
N ALA A 18 8.01 13.54 22.39
CA ALA A 18 7.96 12.69 23.58
C ALA A 18 6.76 11.72 23.55
N SER A 19 5.67 12.11 22.90
CA SER A 19 4.42 11.33 22.84
C SER A 19 4.43 10.24 21.76
N TYR A 20 5.29 10.37 20.73
CA TYR A 20 5.39 9.38 19.65
C TYR A 20 5.66 7.96 20.17
N LYS A 21 4.88 7.00 19.64
CA LYS A 21 5.06 5.56 19.85
C LYS A 21 4.95 4.85 18.50
N ALA A 22 5.88 3.95 18.23
CA ALA A 22 5.75 3.03 17.11
C ALA A 22 4.66 1.99 17.41
N VAL A 23 3.92 1.59 16.38
CA VAL A 23 2.89 0.56 16.46
C VAL A 23 3.33 -0.63 15.61
N GLU A 24 3.42 -1.80 16.24
CA GLU A 24 3.64 -3.06 15.53
C GLU A 24 2.32 -3.58 14.96
N ARG A 25 2.34 -4.01 13.70
CA ARG A 25 1.13 -4.46 13.00
C ARG A 25 1.43 -5.76 12.25
N THR A 26 0.44 -6.65 12.21
CA THR A 26 0.51 -7.88 11.42
C THR A 26 0.62 -7.54 9.93
N PRO A 27 1.57 -8.14 9.19
CA PRO A 27 1.69 -7.95 7.74
C PRO A 27 0.41 -8.31 6.98
N ILE A 28 0.22 -7.64 5.83
CA ILE A 28 -0.72 -8.13 4.81
C ILE A 28 -0.06 -9.30 4.12
N SER A 29 -0.84 -10.35 3.85
CA SER A 29 -0.39 -11.49 3.06
C SER A 29 -1.33 -11.81 1.92
N GLY A 30 -0.79 -12.38 0.85
CA GLY A 30 -1.56 -13.00 -0.23
C GLY A 30 -0.72 -14.07 -0.93
N ASP A 31 -1.39 -14.95 -1.66
CA ASP A 31 -0.71 -15.97 -2.46
C ASP A 31 -0.54 -15.49 -3.90
N TYR A 32 0.59 -15.82 -4.51
CA TYR A 32 0.83 -15.57 -5.93
C TYR A 32 1.68 -16.68 -6.52
N ARG A 33 1.07 -17.49 -7.40
CA ARG A 33 1.75 -18.55 -8.19
C ARG A 33 2.60 -19.51 -7.34
N GLY A 34 2.06 -19.92 -6.19
CA GLY A 34 2.69 -20.86 -5.26
C GLY A 34 3.63 -20.23 -4.23
N TYR A 35 3.73 -18.89 -4.18
CA TYR A 35 4.47 -18.17 -3.16
C TYR A 35 3.52 -17.38 -2.26
N GLN A 36 3.87 -17.29 -0.98
CA GLN A 36 3.21 -16.37 -0.06
C GLN A 36 3.95 -15.04 -0.04
N VAL A 37 3.23 -13.94 -0.30
CA VAL A 37 3.75 -12.58 -0.37
C VAL A 37 3.34 -11.85 0.90
N PHE A 38 4.32 -11.40 1.68
CA PHE A 38 4.09 -10.56 2.87
C PHE A 38 4.49 -9.11 2.59
N SER A 39 3.66 -8.16 3.01
CA SER A 39 3.89 -6.73 2.81
C SER A 39 3.26 -5.87 3.89
N MET A 40 3.46 -4.55 3.80
CA MET A 40 3.10 -3.60 4.86
C MET A 40 1.57 -3.36 4.94
N PRO A 41 0.94 -3.45 6.11
CA PRO A 41 -0.47 -3.12 6.32
C PRO A 41 -0.73 -1.61 6.36
N PRO A 42 -2.02 -1.19 6.36
CA PRO A 42 -2.40 0.17 6.75
C PRO A 42 -1.68 0.57 8.05
N PRO A 43 -1.13 1.80 8.14
CA PRO A 43 -1.45 3.00 7.35
C PRO A 43 -0.77 3.08 5.97
N SER A 44 0.00 2.08 5.54
CA SER A 44 0.47 2.00 4.16
C SER A 44 -0.62 1.44 3.23
N SER A 45 -0.75 2.02 2.04
CA SER A 45 -1.54 1.44 0.94
C SER A 45 -0.81 0.33 0.20
N GLY A 46 0.51 0.21 0.38
CA GLY A 46 1.37 -0.61 -0.47
C GLY A 46 1.05 -2.10 -0.43
N GLY A 47 0.92 -2.69 0.76
CA GLY A 47 0.71 -4.13 0.88
C GLY A 47 -0.64 -4.58 0.31
N ILE A 48 -1.71 -3.83 0.59
CA ILE A 48 -3.04 -4.10 0.04
C ILE A 48 -3.00 -4.09 -1.48
N HIS A 49 -2.45 -3.06 -2.11
CA HIS A 49 -2.48 -2.96 -3.57
C HIS A 49 -1.50 -3.90 -4.27
N ILE A 50 -0.34 -4.20 -3.67
CA ILE A 50 0.55 -5.23 -4.23
C ILE A 50 -0.19 -6.57 -4.29
N VAL A 51 -0.84 -6.98 -3.20
CA VAL A 51 -1.62 -8.23 -3.19
C VAL A 51 -2.80 -8.16 -4.16
N GLN A 52 -3.56 -7.06 -4.17
CA GLN A 52 -4.68 -6.87 -5.11
C GLN A 52 -4.24 -6.98 -6.58
N ILE A 53 -3.16 -6.29 -6.96
CA ILE A 53 -2.63 -6.31 -8.33
C ILE A 53 -2.16 -7.72 -8.67
N LEU A 54 -1.39 -8.37 -7.79
CA LEU A 54 -0.94 -9.74 -8.01
C LEU A 54 -2.12 -10.72 -8.19
N ASN A 55 -3.18 -10.58 -7.39
CA ASN A 55 -4.40 -11.38 -7.51
C ASN A 55 -5.10 -11.16 -8.87
N ILE A 56 -5.15 -9.93 -9.37
CA ILE A 56 -5.68 -9.65 -10.72
C ILE A 56 -4.79 -10.33 -11.76
N LEU A 57 -3.48 -10.12 -11.70
CA LEU A 57 -2.50 -10.66 -12.65
C LEU A 57 -2.42 -12.19 -12.65
N GLU A 58 -2.78 -12.85 -11.55
CA GLU A 58 -2.78 -14.31 -11.46
C GLU A 58 -3.73 -14.98 -12.47
N ASN A 59 -4.80 -14.26 -12.85
CA ASN A 59 -5.76 -14.72 -13.86
C ASN A 59 -5.22 -14.72 -15.30
N PHE A 60 -4.00 -14.21 -15.51
CA PHE A 60 -3.39 -14.03 -16.82
C PHE A 60 -2.08 -14.82 -16.93
N ASP A 61 -1.79 -15.39 -18.11
CA ASP A 61 -0.50 -16.03 -18.38
C ASP A 61 0.54 -14.97 -18.78
N MET A 62 1.02 -14.23 -17.78
CA MET A 62 2.02 -13.17 -17.96
C MET A 62 3.31 -13.68 -18.58
N LYS A 63 3.65 -14.96 -18.36
CA LYS A 63 4.84 -15.59 -18.95
C LYS A 63 4.67 -15.77 -20.46
N LYS A 64 3.49 -16.19 -20.91
CA LYS A 64 3.16 -16.32 -22.34
C LYS A 64 3.17 -14.97 -23.06
N TYR A 65 2.67 -13.90 -22.43
CA TYR A 65 2.71 -12.57 -23.03
C TYR A 65 4.13 -12.02 -23.17
N GLY A 66 5.05 -12.43 -22.29
CA GLY A 66 6.44 -12.02 -22.33
C GLY A 66 6.68 -10.65 -21.71
N PHE A 67 7.82 -10.50 -21.03
CA PHE A 67 8.20 -9.24 -20.39
C PHE A 67 8.35 -8.11 -21.42
N GLY A 68 7.74 -6.95 -21.12
CA GLY A 68 7.83 -5.75 -21.96
C GLY A 68 6.98 -5.77 -23.23
N SER A 69 6.15 -6.80 -23.45
CA SER A 69 5.19 -6.78 -24.55
C SER A 69 4.03 -5.83 -24.27
N ALA A 70 3.39 -5.34 -25.35
CA ALA A 70 2.23 -4.47 -25.24
C ALA A 70 1.08 -5.15 -24.46
N ASP A 71 0.86 -6.45 -24.68
CA ASP A 71 -0.18 -7.22 -23.97
C ASP A 71 0.10 -7.28 -22.46
N ALA A 72 1.35 -7.59 -22.07
CA ALA A 72 1.73 -7.63 -20.66
C ALA A 72 1.62 -6.25 -20.00
N MET A 73 2.03 -5.19 -20.69
CA MET A 73 1.94 -3.82 -20.20
C MET A 73 0.49 -3.36 -20.05
N GLN A 74 -0.38 -3.68 -21.00
CA GLN A 74 -1.80 -3.33 -20.95
C GLN A 74 -2.47 -3.98 -19.73
N ILE A 75 -2.24 -5.27 -19.50
CA ILE A 75 -2.82 -5.99 -18.36
C ILE A 75 -2.31 -5.40 -17.03
N MET A 76 -1.01 -5.13 -16.93
CA MET A 76 -0.42 -4.49 -15.75
C MET A 76 -1.03 -3.12 -15.48
N ALA A 77 -1.08 -2.26 -16.51
CA ALA A 77 -1.63 -0.91 -16.40
C ALA A 77 -3.10 -0.90 -15.97
N GLU A 78 -3.91 -1.82 -16.51
CA GLU A 78 -5.32 -1.94 -16.13
C GLU A 78 -5.48 -2.42 -14.69
N ALA A 79 -4.69 -3.40 -14.23
CA ALA A 79 -4.71 -3.86 -12.84
C ALA A 79 -4.32 -2.72 -11.86
N GLU A 80 -3.26 -1.98 -12.17
CA GLU A 80 -2.83 -0.83 -11.40
C GLU A 80 -3.89 0.27 -11.39
N LYS A 81 -4.51 0.58 -12.53
CA LYS A 81 -5.57 1.60 -12.63
C LYS A 81 -6.70 1.34 -11.64
N TYR A 82 -7.18 0.10 -11.51
CA TYR A 82 -8.21 -0.25 -10.54
C TYR A 82 -7.69 -0.14 -9.10
N ALA A 83 -6.51 -0.66 -8.80
CA ALA A 83 -5.92 -0.57 -7.47
C ALA A 83 -5.74 0.90 -7.00
N TYR A 84 -5.26 1.79 -7.88
CA TYR A 84 -5.10 3.20 -7.55
C TYR A 84 -6.41 3.98 -7.45
N ALA A 85 -7.46 3.57 -8.17
CA ALA A 85 -8.80 4.11 -7.95
C ALA A 85 -9.30 3.73 -6.55
N ASP A 86 -9.21 2.46 -6.16
CA ASP A 86 -9.57 1.99 -4.81
C ASP A 86 -8.73 2.67 -3.72
N ARG A 87 -7.45 2.91 -3.98
CA ARG A 87 -6.56 3.66 -3.08
C ARG A 87 -7.15 5.01 -2.68
N SER A 88 -7.64 5.75 -3.68
CA SER A 88 -8.10 7.12 -3.50
C SER A 88 -9.41 7.22 -2.71
N GLU A 89 -10.22 6.17 -2.73
CA GLU A 89 -11.53 6.14 -2.06
C GLU A 89 -11.46 5.50 -0.67
N TYR A 90 -10.72 4.41 -0.51
CA TYR A 90 -10.90 3.51 0.63
C TYR A 90 -9.75 3.48 1.65
N LEU A 91 -8.56 3.96 1.30
CA LEU A 91 -7.37 3.75 2.13
C LEU A 91 -6.96 4.98 2.94
N GLY A 92 -6.68 4.76 4.22
CA GLY A 92 -6.16 5.74 5.17
C GLY A 92 -5.58 5.06 6.39
N ASP A 93 -5.32 5.83 7.45
CA ASP A 93 -4.88 5.27 8.72
C ASP A 93 -6.03 4.48 9.38
N PRO A 94 -5.88 3.16 9.59
CA PRO A 94 -6.95 2.32 10.13
C PRO A 94 -7.32 2.67 11.58
N ASP A 95 -6.46 3.41 12.29
CA ASP A 95 -6.77 3.88 13.64
C ASP A 95 -7.77 5.05 13.63
N PHE A 96 -8.02 5.66 12.46
CA PHE A 96 -8.88 6.83 12.28
C PHE A 96 -10.05 6.60 11.31
N VAL A 97 -9.89 5.72 10.32
CA VAL A 97 -10.90 5.45 9.31
C VAL A 97 -11.10 3.95 9.10
N LYS A 98 -12.30 3.57 8.64
CA LYS A 98 -12.57 2.19 8.26
C LYS A 98 -11.93 1.89 6.91
N VAL A 99 -10.98 0.97 6.89
CA VAL A 99 -10.36 0.46 5.67
C VAL A 99 -10.98 -0.91 5.33
N PRO A 100 -11.69 -1.07 4.20
CA PRO A 100 -12.41 -2.30 3.85
C PRO A 100 -11.47 -3.32 3.21
N TRP A 101 -10.57 -3.91 3.98
CA TRP A 101 -9.70 -5.00 3.53
C TRP A 101 -9.94 -6.27 4.36
N GLN A 102 -9.74 -7.43 3.74
CA GLN A 102 -9.79 -8.73 4.40
C GLN A 102 -8.35 -9.27 4.43
N ALA A 103 -7.93 -9.73 5.60
CA ALA A 103 -6.69 -10.50 5.77
C ALA A 103 -6.86 -11.91 5.24
#